data_AF-A0A817R7P6-F1
#
_entry.id   AF-A0A817R7P6-F1
#
_cell.length_a   1.000
_cell.length_b   1.000
_cell.length_c   1.000
_cell.angle_alpha   90.00
_cell.angle_beta   90.00
_cell.angle_gamma   90.00
#
_symmetry.space_group_name_H-M   'P 1'
#
loop_
_entity.id
_entity.type
_entity.pdbx_description
1 polymer ?
#
loop_
_entity_poly.entity_id
_entity_poly.type
_entity_poly.pdbx_seq_one_letter_code
_entity_poly.pdbx_strand_id
1 'polypeptide(L)'
;MPVILTQNIATELGLINGINGIFRQLVYHEESMSTETLSEMFPNNTQYIRRPIYALIEINKSKIESKLQDLEPKLIPIPLVGQTFRVDVADILPKDKKQKSNQKTILSIKQSALPLVPAYCITTHKRQGQTLNKVVIDLKLPNETDDIAAVYVPLSRVKRLADLAILRPFDYKVLLIKPNKSQVAEMERLDLLYMNTRSRFSEWFQ
;
A
#
# COMPACT_ATOMS: atom_id res chain seq x y z
N MET A 1 -0.37 -17.13 1.16
CA MET A 1 -0.46 -15.88 1.95
C MET A 1 -0.96 -14.75 1.05
N PRO A 2 -1.98 -13.95 1.44
CA PRO A 2 -2.41 -12.78 0.67
C PRO A 2 -1.28 -11.75 0.54
N VAL A 3 -1.05 -11.28 -0.69
CA VAL A 3 -0.05 -10.26 -1.01
C VAL A 3 -0.60 -9.23 -1.99
N ILE A 4 0.05 -8.07 -2.05
CA ILE A 4 -0.20 -7.02 -3.03
C ILE A 4 1.08 -6.70 -3.78
N LEU A 5 0.96 -6.52 -5.09
CA LEU A 5 2.05 -5.97 -5.89
C LEU A 5 2.22 -4.48 -5.59
N THR A 6 3.45 -4.04 -5.38
CA THR A 6 3.77 -2.64 -5.08
C THR A 6 4.21 -1.83 -6.28
N GLN A 7 4.42 -2.48 -7.43
CA GLN A 7 4.92 -1.88 -8.66
C GLN A 7 4.18 -2.43 -9.88
N ASN A 8 4.15 -1.65 -10.95
CA ASN A 8 3.69 -2.13 -12.25
C ASN A 8 4.78 -2.99 -12.87
N ILE A 9 4.43 -4.22 -13.25
CA ILE A 9 5.36 -5.18 -13.85
C ILE A 9 5.04 -5.36 -15.33
N ALA A 10 3.77 -5.63 -15.63
CA ALA A 10 3.26 -5.88 -16.98
C ALA A 10 1.80 -5.43 -17.04
N THR A 11 1.58 -4.15 -17.32
CA THR A 11 0.26 -3.50 -17.26
C THR A 11 -0.75 -4.12 -18.23
N GLU A 12 -0.27 -4.51 -19.40
CA GLU A 12 -0.98 -5.19 -20.48
C GLU A 12 -1.49 -6.56 -20.05
N LEU A 13 -0.77 -7.25 -19.16
CA LEU A 13 -1.14 -8.52 -18.57
C LEU A 13 -1.98 -8.38 -17.28
N GLY A 14 -2.24 -7.14 -16.85
CA GLY A 14 -2.94 -6.82 -15.61
C GLY A 14 -2.07 -6.91 -14.35
N LEU A 15 -0.73 -7.01 -14.48
CA LEU A 15 0.20 -7.01 -13.36
C LEU A 15 0.55 -5.58 -12.94
N ILE A 16 -0.40 -4.96 -12.25
CA ILE A 16 -0.34 -3.56 -11.82
C ILE A 16 -0.18 -3.41 -10.32
N ASN A 17 0.35 -2.27 -9.89
CA ASN A 17 0.43 -1.88 -8.49
C ASN A 17 -0.97 -1.91 -7.85
N GLY A 18 -1.07 -2.53 -6.66
CA GLY A 18 -2.31 -2.67 -5.91
C GLY A 18 -3.12 -3.92 -6.24
N ILE A 19 -2.72 -4.73 -7.23
CA ILE A 19 -3.40 -6.00 -7.50
C ILE A 19 -3.13 -7.00 -6.36
N ASN A 20 -4.20 -7.67 -5.93
CA ASN A 20 -4.13 -8.70 -4.91
C ASN A 20 -3.75 -10.04 -5.55
N GLY A 21 -2.93 -10.81 -4.86
CA GLY A 21 -2.61 -12.18 -5.21
C GLY A 21 -2.44 -13.06 -3.97
N ILE A 22 -2.29 -14.36 -4.19
CA ILE A 22 -1.92 -15.31 -3.15
C ILE A 22 -0.49 -15.77 -3.40
N PHE A 23 0.42 -15.44 -2.49
CA PHE A 23 1.76 -15.99 -2.45
C PHE A 23 1.68 -17.49 -2.20
N ARG A 24 2.24 -18.28 -3.13
CA ARG A 24 2.27 -19.75 -3.08
C ARG A 24 3.64 -20.26 -2.70
N GLN A 25 4.69 -19.79 -3.36
CA GLN A 25 6.05 -20.32 -3.17
C GLN A 25 7.11 -19.26 -3.44
N LEU A 26 8.20 -19.32 -2.67
CA LEU A 26 9.45 -18.63 -2.99
C LEU A 26 10.35 -19.58 -3.77
N VAL A 27 10.90 -19.14 -4.89
CA VAL A 27 11.90 -19.91 -5.65
C VAL A 27 13.28 -19.30 -5.42
N TYR A 28 14.22 -20.15 -5.04
CA TYR A 28 15.57 -19.78 -4.62
C TYR A 28 16.51 -20.97 -4.85
N HIS A 29 17.82 -20.71 -4.93
CA HIS A 29 18.82 -21.78 -4.97
C HIS A 29 19.06 -22.34 -3.57
N GLU A 30 19.32 -23.64 -3.41
CA GLU A 30 19.55 -24.27 -2.10
C GLU A 30 20.73 -23.62 -1.34
N GLU A 31 21.77 -23.20 -2.07
CA GLU A 31 22.93 -22.47 -1.54
C GLU A 31 22.59 -21.11 -0.90
N SER A 32 21.37 -20.60 -1.14
CA SER A 32 20.92 -19.32 -0.59
C SER A 32 20.37 -19.42 0.83
N MET A 33 20.21 -20.64 1.35
CA MET A 33 19.74 -20.89 2.72
C MET A 33 20.84 -20.60 3.74
N SER A 34 20.49 -19.83 4.76
CA SER A 34 21.35 -19.50 5.89
C SER A 34 20.76 -20.11 7.16
N THR A 35 21.50 -21.03 7.78
CA THR A 35 21.16 -21.65 9.08
C THR A 35 21.79 -20.93 10.26
N GLU A 36 22.79 -20.07 10.02
CA GLU A 36 23.62 -19.43 11.05
C GLU A 36 22.93 -18.27 11.79
N THR A 37 21.75 -17.85 11.32
CA THR A 37 21.03 -16.72 11.93
C THR A 37 20.02 -17.25 12.93
N LEU A 38 20.49 -17.75 14.08
CA LEU A 38 19.63 -18.01 15.24
C LEU A 38 19.18 -16.67 15.82
N SER A 39 18.13 -16.11 15.26
CA SER A 39 17.46 -14.97 15.88
C SER A 39 16.56 -15.49 16.99
N GLU A 40 16.81 -15.09 18.23
CA GLU A 40 15.91 -15.35 19.37
C GLU A 40 14.50 -14.76 19.14
N MET A 41 14.34 -13.85 18.17
CA MET A 41 13.07 -13.22 17.84
C MET A 41 12.15 -14.08 16.98
N PHE A 42 12.68 -15.10 16.28
CA PHE A 42 11.90 -15.89 15.34
C PHE A 42 11.84 -17.36 15.76
N PRO A 43 10.74 -18.08 15.45
CA PRO A 43 10.62 -19.50 15.75
C PRO A 43 11.78 -20.32 15.17
N ASN A 44 12.18 -21.38 15.88
CA ASN A 44 13.31 -22.24 15.51
C ASN A 44 13.20 -22.91 14.13
N ASN A 45 12.02 -22.92 13.51
CA ASN A 45 11.79 -23.44 12.16
C ASN A 45 11.87 -22.36 11.06
N THR A 46 12.35 -21.15 11.38
CA THR A 46 12.51 -20.06 10.42
C THR A 46 13.72 -20.31 9.53
N GLN A 47 13.49 -20.30 8.21
CA GLN A 47 14.54 -20.42 7.21
C GLN A 47 14.84 -19.04 6.61
N TYR A 48 16.12 -18.65 6.62
CA TYR A 48 16.57 -17.40 6.03
C TYR A 48 17.11 -17.63 4.61
N ILE A 49 16.50 -16.95 3.64
CA ILE A 49 16.85 -17.07 2.22
C ILE A 49 17.51 -15.76 1.78
N ARG A 50 18.80 -15.81 1.45
CA ARG A 50 19.59 -14.62 1.09
C ARG A 50 19.42 -14.18 -0.36
N ARG A 51 19.11 -15.12 -1.26
CA ARG A 51 19.06 -14.89 -2.72
C ARG A 51 17.82 -15.55 -3.35
N PRO A 52 16.63 -14.98 -3.16
CA PRO A 52 15.47 -15.41 -3.92
C PRO A 52 15.63 -15.05 -5.40
N ILE A 53 15.02 -15.85 -6.28
CA ILE A 53 15.03 -15.65 -7.74
C ILE A 53 13.70 -15.01 -8.17
N TYR A 54 12.59 -15.59 -7.73
CA TYR A 54 11.24 -15.07 -7.96
C TYR A 54 10.24 -15.67 -6.94
N ALA A 55 9.05 -15.11 -6.88
CA ALA A 55 7.93 -15.66 -6.13
C ALA A 55 6.80 -16.11 -7.06
N LEU A 56 6.22 -17.27 -6.80
CA LEU A 56 5.03 -17.76 -7.50
C LEU A 56 3.79 -17.20 -6.83
N ILE A 57 3.08 -16.32 -7.55
CA ILE A 57 1.89 -15.62 -7.07
C ILE A 57 0.69 -16.04 -7.91
N GLU A 58 -0.35 -16.50 -7.24
CA GLU A 58 -1.64 -16.76 -7.89
C GLU A 58 -2.43 -15.46 -7.99
N ILE A 59 -2.78 -15.04 -9.21
CA ILE A 59 -3.53 -13.80 -9.46
C ILE A 59 -4.78 -14.12 -10.29
N ASN A 60 -5.92 -14.20 -9.62
CA ASN A 60 -7.19 -14.57 -10.25
C ASN A 60 -7.73 -13.55 -11.28
N LYS A 61 -7.22 -12.32 -11.26
CA LYS A 61 -7.66 -11.22 -12.13
C LYS A 61 -6.68 -10.92 -13.27
N SER A 62 -5.63 -11.72 -13.45
CA SER A 62 -4.67 -11.48 -14.53
C SER A 62 -5.31 -11.77 -15.90
N LYS A 63 -4.79 -11.10 -16.94
CA LYS A 63 -5.17 -11.34 -18.34
C LYS A 63 -4.24 -12.36 -19.02
N ILE A 64 -3.48 -13.12 -18.24
CA ILE A 64 -2.55 -14.11 -18.77
C ILE A 64 -3.36 -15.35 -19.13
N GLU A 65 -3.69 -15.46 -20.41
CA GLU A 65 -4.44 -16.58 -20.98
C GLU A 65 -3.53 -17.73 -21.41
N SER A 66 -2.24 -17.46 -21.66
CA SER A 66 -1.28 -18.49 -22.03
C SER A 66 -0.89 -19.33 -20.82
N LYS A 67 -1.07 -20.65 -20.95
CA LYS A 67 -0.38 -21.61 -20.07
C LYS A 67 1.11 -21.41 -20.30
N LEU A 68 1.80 -20.78 -19.35
CA LEU A 68 3.26 -20.96 -19.24
C LEU A 68 3.47 -22.47 -19.16
N GLN A 69 4.26 -23.04 -20.09
CA GLN A 69 4.19 -24.46 -20.49
C GLN A 69 4.21 -25.46 -19.32
N ASP A 70 4.78 -25.08 -18.17
CA ASP A 70 4.91 -25.93 -16.97
C ASP A 70 4.22 -25.36 -15.71
N LEU A 71 3.41 -24.31 -15.83
CA LEU A 71 2.77 -23.64 -14.69
C LEU A 71 1.25 -23.80 -14.71
N GLU A 72 0.69 -24.00 -13.52
CA GLU A 72 -0.75 -23.98 -13.33
C GLU A 72 -1.36 -22.65 -13.81
N PRO A 73 -2.58 -22.66 -14.37
CA PRO A 73 -3.27 -21.44 -14.78
C PRO A 73 -3.30 -20.42 -13.64
N LYS A 74 -3.03 -19.15 -13.96
CA LYS A 74 -3.02 -17.99 -13.03
C LYS A 74 -1.87 -17.96 -12.02
N LEU A 75 -0.95 -18.92 -12.05
CA LEU A 75 0.29 -18.87 -11.28
C LEU A 75 1.35 -18.10 -12.07
N ILE A 76 1.83 -17.00 -11.50
CA ILE A 76 2.66 -16.03 -12.21
C ILE A 76 3.98 -15.87 -11.47
N PRO A 77 5.13 -16.09 -12.13
CA PRO A 77 6.43 -15.81 -11.54
C PRO A 77 6.66 -14.30 -11.47
N ILE A 78 6.82 -13.78 -10.26
CA ILE A 78 7.14 -12.38 -9.98
C ILE A 78 8.62 -12.27 -9.64
N PRO A 79 9.46 -11.71 -10.53
CA PRO A 79 10.89 -11.58 -10.29
C PRO A 79 11.18 -10.49 -9.26
N LEU A 80 12.44 -10.47 -8.79
CA LEU A 80 12.94 -9.34 -8.02
C LEU A 80 13.01 -8.09 -8.89
N VAL A 81 12.69 -6.95 -8.29
CA VAL A 81 12.83 -5.64 -8.91
C VAL A 81 13.97 -4.89 -8.24
N GLY A 82 14.88 -4.36 -9.07
CA GLY A 82 15.96 -3.50 -8.63
C GLY A 82 15.49 -2.05 -8.53
N GLN A 83 15.72 -1.40 -7.39
CA GLN A 83 15.48 0.02 -7.19
C GLN A 83 16.72 0.68 -6.60
N THR A 84 17.06 1.88 -7.10
CA THR A 84 18.13 2.70 -6.54
C THR A 84 17.54 3.88 -5.79
N PHE A 85 17.86 3.98 -4.51
CA PHE A 85 17.50 5.09 -3.65
C PHE A 85 18.70 6.03 -3.53
N ARG A 86 18.44 7.33 -3.66
CA ARG A 86 19.44 8.38 -3.43
C ARG A 86 18.99 9.19 -2.23
N VAL A 87 19.78 9.18 -1.19
CA VAL A 87 19.47 9.88 0.06
C VAL A 87 20.60 10.85 0.36
N ASP A 88 20.25 12.09 0.68
CA ASP A 88 21.23 13.05 1.19
C ASP A 88 21.62 12.63 2.60
N VAL A 89 22.93 12.46 2.85
CA VAL A 89 23.43 12.06 4.16
C VAL A 89 23.01 13.07 5.25
N ALA A 90 22.83 14.35 4.88
CA ALA A 90 22.34 15.38 5.80
C ALA A 90 20.90 15.14 6.29
N ASP A 91 20.08 14.37 5.58
CA ASP A 91 18.70 14.04 5.98
C ASP A 91 18.63 12.89 7.00
N ILE A 92 19.66 12.04 7.03
CA ILE A 92 19.72 10.86 7.90
C ILE A 92 20.48 11.16 9.21
N LEU A 93 21.40 12.12 9.18
CA LEU A 93 22.18 12.49 10.35
C LEU A 93 21.36 13.28 11.39
N PRO A 94 21.55 13.02 12.70
CA PRO A 94 20.99 13.85 13.76
C PRO A 94 21.38 15.31 13.57
N LYS A 95 20.45 16.23 13.91
CA LYS A 95 20.62 17.68 13.71
C LYS A 95 21.92 18.21 14.32
N ASP A 96 22.38 17.60 15.41
CA ASP A 96 23.57 18.00 16.17
C ASP A 96 24.89 17.67 15.46
N LYS A 97 24.86 16.77 14.47
CA LYS A 97 26.02 16.36 13.65
C LYS A 97 25.99 16.88 12.22
N LYS A 98 25.06 17.78 11.89
CA LYS A 98 25.02 18.40 10.55
C LYS A 98 26.28 19.25 10.35
N GLN A 99 27.18 18.78 9.50
CA GLN A 99 28.34 19.56 9.10
C GLN A 99 27.88 20.84 8.37
N LYS A 100 28.52 21.98 8.67
CA LYS A 100 28.32 23.27 7.97
C LYS A 100 28.91 23.27 6.54
N SER A 101 29.06 22.11 5.91
CA SER A 101 29.55 22.01 4.55
C SER A 101 28.38 22.16 3.58
N ASN A 102 28.51 23.07 2.60
CA ASN A 102 27.54 23.24 1.52
C ASN A 102 27.58 22.10 0.47
N GLN A 103 28.46 21.12 0.64
CA GLN A 103 28.63 20.03 -0.32
C GLN A 103 27.67 18.87 -0.02
N LYS A 104 26.65 18.72 -0.87
CA LYS A 104 25.70 17.61 -0.78
C LYS A 104 26.41 16.28 -0.96
N THR A 105 26.36 15.43 0.06
CA THR A 105 26.88 14.07 0.01
C THR A 105 25.71 13.12 -0.21
N ILE A 106 25.63 12.52 -1.40
CA ILE A 106 24.51 11.63 -1.78
C ILE A 106 24.95 10.17 -1.58
N LEU A 107 24.23 9.46 -0.71
CA LEU A 107 24.33 8.02 -0.58
C LEU A 107 23.42 7.35 -1.62
N SER A 108 23.99 6.51 -2.48
CA SER A 108 23.24 5.74 -3.49
C SER A 108 23.14 4.27 -3.06
N ILE A 109 21.94 3.81 -2.74
CA ILE A 109 21.67 2.44 -2.27
C ILE A 109 20.89 1.70 -3.35
N LYS A 110 21.43 0.56 -3.81
CA LYS A 110 20.72 -0.34 -4.73
C LYS A 110 20.08 -1.48 -3.93
N GLN A 111 18.77 -1.60 -3.99
CA GLN A 111 17.99 -2.68 -3.39
C GLN A 111 17.44 -3.59 -4.49
N SER A 112 17.51 -4.90 -4.30
CA SER A 112 16.81 -5.88 -5.13
C SER A 112 15.84 -6.64 -4.23
N ALA A 113 14.54 -6.53 -4.49
CA ALA A 113 13.52 -7.12 -3.63
C ALA A 113 12.30 -7.57 -4.46
N LEU A 114 11.54 -8.51 -3.90
CA LEU A 114 10.23 -8.83 -4.47
C LEU A 114 9.32 -7.61 -4.33
N PRO A 115 8.63 -7.17 -5.40
CA PRO A 115 7.71 -6.04 -5.37
C PRO A 115 6.37 -6.44 -4.73
N LEU A 116 6.42 -7.04 -3.53
CA LEU A 116 5.30 -7.65 -2.85
C LEU A 116 5.27 -7.22 -1.39
N VAL A 117 4.07 -7.00 -0.86
CA VAL A 117 3.84 -6.81 0.58
C VAL A 117 2.72 -7.74 1.05
N PRO A 118 2.78 -8.26 2.29
CA PRO A 118 1.66 -8.97 2.89
C PRO A 118 0.39 -8.10 2.87
N ALA A 119 -0.74 -8.73 2.58
CA ALA A 119 -2.02 -8.03 2.37
C ALA A 119 -3.07 -8.37 3.44
N TYR A 120 -2.65 -8.82 4.63
CA TYR A 120 -3.55 -9.01 5.77
C TYR A 120 -4.01 -7.67 6.36
N CYS A 121 -3.08 -6.73 6.50
CA CYS A 121 -3.32 -5.39 7.01
C CYS A 121 -2.70 -4.40 6.04
N ILE A 122 -3.44 -3.35 5.66
CA ILE A 122 -3.01 -2.41 4.64
C ILE A 122 -3.37 -1.01 5.11
N THR A 123 -2.48 -0.06 4.86
CA THR A 123 -2.72 1.34 5.20
C THR A 123 -3.88 1.91 4.38
N THR A 124 -4.64 2.80 4.99
CA THR A 124 -5.75 3.51 4.35
C THR A 124 -5.36 4.11 3.01
N HIS A 125 -4.21 4.78 2.94
CA HIS A 125 -3.71 5.41 1.70
C HIS A 125 -3.52 4.40 0.55
N LYS A 126 -3.06 3.18 0.85
CA LYS A 126 -2.86 2.13 -0.17
C LYS A 126 -4.18 1.52 -0.67
N ARG A 127 -5.29 1.74 0.03
CA ARG A 127 -6.64 1.28 -0.34
C ARG A 127 -7.59 2.43 -0.71
N GLN A 128 -7.10 3.65 -0.83
CA GLN A 128 -7.92 4.79 -1.23
C GLN A 128 -8.52 4.56 -2.64
N GLY A 129 -9.82 4.82 -2.79
CA GLY A 129 -10.54 4.61 -4.05
C GLY A 129 -11.03 3.18 -4.29
N GLN A 130 -10.64 2.21 -3.46
CA GLN A 130 -11.16 0.83 -3.58
C GLN A 130 -12.39 0.63 -2.69
N THR A 131 -13.36 -0.17 -3.17
CA THR A 131 -14.46 -0.67 -2.34
C THR A 131 -14.11 -2.07 -1.85
N LEU A 132 -14.24 -2.30 -0.56
CA LEU A 132 -13.92 -3.55 0.13
C LEU A 132 -15.22 -4.22 0.59
N ASN A 133 -15.24 -5.56 0.55
CA ASN A 133 -16.44 -6.32 0.91
C ASN A 133 -16.67 -6.36 2.41
N LYS A 134 -15.59 -6.53 3.20
CA LYS A 134 -15.58 -6.53 4.67
C LYS A 134 -14.25 -5.96 5.16
N VAL A 135 -14.27 -5.18 6.23
CA VAL A 135 -13.07 -4.54 6.78
C VAL A 135 -13.05 -4.54 8.29
N VAL A 136 -11.85 -4.64 8.85
CA VAL A 136 -11.57 -4.31 10.25
C VAL A 136 -10.72 -3.05 10.25
N ILE A 137 -11.15 -2.01 10.97
CA ILE A 137 -10.49 -0.69 10.98
C ILE A 137 -9.96 -0.41 12.38
N ASP A 138 -8.72 0.05 12.46
CA ASP A 138 -8.16 0.62 13.68
C ASP A 138 -8.28 2.15 13.65
N LEU A 139 -9.07 2.70 14.56
CA LEU A 139 -9.29 4.15 14.71
C LEU A 139 -8.43 4.77 15.81
N LYS A 140 -7.52 4.01 16.42
CA LYS A 140 -6.54 4.59 17.34
C LYS A 140 -5.42 5.23 16.52
N LEU A 141 -5.65 6.48 16.13
CA LEU A 141 -4.68 7.28 15.39
C LEU A 141 -3.44 7.56 16.26
N PRO A 142 -2.24 7.65 15.67
CA PRO A 142 -1.09 8.21 16.35
C PRO A 142 -1.43 9.61 16.90
N ASN A 143 -0.88 9.91 18.08
CA ASN A 143 -0.96 11.26 18.64
C ASN A 143 -0.44 12.24 17.58
N GLU A 144 -1.11 13.38 17.37
CA GLU A 144 -0.79 14.44 16.38
C GLU A 144 -1.39 14.31 14.97
N THR A 145 -2.16 13.25 14.67
CA THR A 145 -2.86 13.14 13.37
C THR A 145 -4.31 13.62 13.44
N ASP A 146 -4.53 14.94 13.41
CA ASP A 146 -5.86 15.57 13.25
C ASP A 146 -6.30 15.61 11.77
N ASP A 147 -6.11 14.51 11.05
CA ASP A 147 -6.51 14.40 9.65
C ASP A 147 -7.87 13.69 9.53
N ILE A 148 -8.90 14.44 9.13
CA ILE A 148 -10.23 13.90 8.87
C ILE A 148 -10.21 12.76 7.83
N ALA A 149 -9.27 12.80 6.87
CA ALA A 149 -9.13 11.77 5.86
C ALA A 149 -8.66 10.43 6.45
N ALA A 150 -7.86 10.46 7.52
CA ALA A 150 -7.39 9.25 8.20
C ALA A 150 -8.55 8.45 8.82
N VAL A 151 -9.67 9.12 9.12
CA VAL A 151 -10.89 8.54 9.71
C VAL A 151 -11.95 8.26 8.65
N TYR A 152 -12.22 9.23 7.78
CA TYR A 152 -13.27 9.14 6.77
C TYR A 152 -12.95 8.13 5.67
N VAL A 153 -11.72 8.11 5.17
CA VAL A 153 -11.33 7.21 4.08
C VAL A 153 -11.50 5.73 4.46
N PRO A 154 -11.03 5.21 5.61
CA PRO A 154 -11.23 3.80 5.93
C PRO A 154 -12.70 3.46 6.17
N LEU A 155 -13.46 4.33 6.83
CA LEU A 155 -14.90 4.12 7.08
C LEU A 155 -15.72 4.06 5.79
N SER A 156 -15.35 4.86 4.77
CA SER A 156 -16.02 4.88 3.47
C SER A 156 -15.61 3.74 2.51
N ARG A 157 -14.77 2.77 2.95
CA ARG A 157 -14.35 1.67 2.07
C ARG A 157 -15.39 0.56 1.92
N VAL A 158 -16.40 0.49 2.78
CA VAL A 158 -17.48 -0.52 2.72
C VAL A 158 -18.81 0.08 2.28
N LYS A 159 -19.68 -0.76 1.73
CA LYS A 159 -21.02 -0.35 1.30
C LYS A 159 -22.07 -0.35 2.42
N ARG A 160 -21.86 -1.17 3.46
CA ARG A 160 -22.81 -1.35 4.57
C ARG A 160 -22.08 -1.35 5.89
N LEU A 161 -22.71 -0.79 6.93
CA LEU A 161 -22.14 -0.79 8.28
C LEU A 161 -21.92 -2.21 8.84
N ALA A 162 -22.78 -3.17 8.47
CA ALA A 162 -22.64 -4.58 8.86
C ALA A 162 -21.36 -5.27 8.33
N ASP A 163 -20.70 -4.67 7.34
CA ASP A 163 -19.45 -5.17 6.77
C ASP A 163 -18.20 -4.52 7.41
N LEU A 164 -18.39 -3.68 8.43
CA LEU A 164 -17.34 -2.95 9.14
C LEU A 164 -17.24 -3.41 10.59
N ALA A 165 -16.02 -3.71 11.02
CA ALA A 165 -15.69 -3.91 12.43
C ALA A 165 -14.62 -2.93 12.88
N ILE A 166 -14.73 -2.46 14.11
CA ILE A 166 -13.69 -1.65 14.76
C ILE A 166 -12.78 -2.57 15.56
N LEU A 167 -11.47 -2.48 15.34
CA LEU A 167 -10.49 -3.40 15.92
C LEU A 167 -10.42 -3.31 17.46
N ARG A 168 -10.55 -2.10 18.01
CA ARG A 168 -10.38 -1.82 19.44
C ARG A 168 -11.09 -0.52 19.85
N PRO A 169 -11.38 -0.32 21.16
CA PRO A 169 -11.90 0.95 21.66
C PRO A 169 -11.02 2.14 21.27
N PHE A 170 -11.64 3.28 20.98
CA PHE A 170 -10.99 4.53 20.56
C PHE A 170 -11.70 5.74 21.19
N ASP A 171 -11.05 6.91 21.23
CA ASP A 171 -11.67 8.15 21.72
C ASP A 171 -12.69 8.68 20.69
N TYR A 172 -13.93 8.87 21.12
CA TYR A 172 -15.01 9.38 20.28
C TYR A 172 -14.68 10.72 19.61
N LYS A 173 -13.78 11.53 20.19
CA LYS A 173 -13.31 12.79 19.59
C LYS A 173 -12.74 12.62 18.18
N VAL A 174 -12.20 11.44 17.84
CA VAL A 174 -11.67 11.12 16.51
C VAL A 174 -12.75 11.23 15.42
N LEU A 175 -14.03 10.97 15.75
CA LEU A 175 -15.15 11.11 14.81
C LEU A 175 -15.65 12.56 14.69
N LEU A 176 -15.20 13.45 15.58
CA LEU A 176 -15.63 14.85 15.66
C LEU A 176 -14.65 15.80 14.97
N ILE A 177 -13.61 15.27 14.32
CA ILE A 177 -12.65 16.06 13.54
C ILE A 177 -13.41 16.78 12.42
N LYS A 178 -13.30 18.11 12.39
CA LYS A 178 -13.95 18.94 11.37
C LYS A 178 -13.03 19.13 10.17
N PRO A 179 -13.58 19.28 8.95
CA PRO A 179 -12.81 19.73 7.81
C PRO A 179 -12.16 21.07 8.10
N ASN A 180 -10.97 21.30 7.55
CA ASN A 180 -10.29 22.57 7.70
C ASN A 180 -11.01 23.68 6.90
N LYS A 181 -10.68 24.95 7.17
CA LYS A 181 -11.36 26.10 6.55
C LYS A 181 -11.29 26.08 5.02
N SER A 182 -10.18 25.63 4.43
CA SER A 182 -10.06 25.57 2.97
C SER A 182 -10.91 24.47 2.35
N GLN A 183 -11.05 23.32 3.01
CA GLN A 183 -11.95 22.25 2.59
C GLN A 183 -13.42 22.69 2.66
N VAL A 184 -13.80 23.42 3.70
CA VAL A 184 -15.17 23.97 3.82
C VAL A 184 -15.44 24.98 2.71
N ALA A 185 -14.53 25.94 2.50
CA ALA A 185 -14.66 26.94 1.45
C ALA A 185 -14.73 26.30 0.04
N GLU A 186 -13.97 25.22 -0.19
CA GLU A 186 -14.04 24.48 -1.45
C GLU A 186 -15.39 23.78 -1.64
N MET A 187 -15.97 23.21 -0.57
CA MET A 187 -17.31 22.60 -0.63
C MET A 187 -18.37 23.65 -0.99
N GLU A 188 -18.34 24.82 -0.34
CA GLU A 188 -19.25 25.93 -0.64
C GLU A 188 -19.10 26.41 -2.09
N ARG A 189 -17.86 26.51 -2.58
CA ARG A 189 -17.58 26.88 -3.98
C ARG A 189 -18.16 25.86 -4.97
N LEU A 190 -18.05 24.56 -4.67
CA LEU A 190 -18.62 23.49 -5.50
C LEU A 190 -20.15 23.52 -5.52
N ASP A 191 -20.79 23.79 -4.39
CA ASP A 191 -22.25 23.94 -4.30
C ASP A 191 -22.74 25.13 -5.14
N LEU A 192 -22.05 26.28 -5.07
CA LEU A 192 -22.35 27.43 -5.91
C LEU A 192 -22.20 27.12 -7.40
N LEU A 193 -21.14 26.41 -7.78
CA LEU A 193 -20.94 25.97 -9.17
C LEU A 193 -22.04 25.00 -9.63
N TYR A 194 -22.45 24.07 -8.76
CA TYR A 194 -23.55 23.15 -9.05
C TYR A 194 -24.85 23.92 -9.34
N MET A 195 -25.21 24.88 -8.49
CA MET A 195 -26.42 25.69 -8.67
C MET A 195 -26.37 26.53 -9.96
N ASN A 196 -25.22 27.12 -10.26
CA ASN A 196 -25.02 27.88 -11.50
C ASN A 196 -25.13 26.99 -12.75
N THR A 197 -24.50 25.81 -12.75
CA THR A 197 -24.60 24.83 -13.84
C THR A 197 -26.04 24.36 -14.01
N ARG A 198 -26.73 24.04 -12.91
CA ARG A 198 -28.13 23.62 -12.95
C ARG A 198 -29.06 24.70 -13.51
N SER A 199 -28.83 25.97 -13.17
CA SER A 199 -29.60 27.09 -13.71
C SER A 199 -29.35 27.29 -15.21
N ARG A 200 -28.08 27.24 -15.64
CA ARG A 200 -27.67 27.45 -17.03
C ARG A 200 -28.13 26.34 -17.98
N PHE A 201 -28.16 25.10 -17.51
CA PHE A 201 -28.53 23.92 -18.30
C PHE A 201 -29.81 23.27 -17.79
N SER A 202 -30.80 24.08 -17.38
CA SER A 202 -32.05 23.62 -16.76
C SER A 202 -32.81 22.57 -17.58
N GLU A 203 -32.69 22.64 -18.91
CA GLU A 203 -33.28 21.71 -19.86
C GLU A 203 -32.77 20.25 -19.70
N TRP A 204 -31.59 20.07 -19.09
CA TRP A 204 -30.92 18.77 -18.92
C TRP A 204 -31.15 18.17 -17.53
N PHE A 205 -31.82 18.90 -16.63
CA PHE A 205 -32.09 18.50 -15.23
C PHE A 205 -33.59 18.31 -14.94
N GLN A 206 -34.42 18.17 -15.98
CA GLN A 206 -35.85 17.80 -15.85
C GLN A 206 -36.04 16.34 -15.44
#